data_AF-A0A1H1SS49-F1
#
_entry.id   AF-A0A1H1SS49-F1
#
_cell.length_a   1.000
_cell.length_b   1.000
_cell.length_c   1.000
_cell.angle_alpha   90.00
_cell.angle_beta   90.00
_cell.angle_gamma   90.00
#
_symmetry.space_group_name_H-M   'P 1'
#
loop_
_entity.id
_entity.type
_entity.pdbx_description
1 polymer ?
#
loop_
_entity_poly.entity_id
_entity_poly.type
_entity_poly.pdbx_seq_one_letter_code
_entity_poly.pdbx_strand_id
1 'polypeptide(L)'
;MVGMATAENFVLAIGTKKGLWLATSQDRREWSFTGPHFLMAEIPSVGIDTRGGRTRIMVGVRSEHWGPTVAHSDDLGATWSEPEQGAIKFPEDTGAAVERVWQIYPDAESRPGVVWAGAEPISVWKSTDGGEHFELNRGLWDHPHRSDWGAGYGGAAAHSIVVDPAGDTVHIAMSTGGVYRSLDGGTSWEPRNKGISAYFMPDPNPEFGQCVHKIAADSAVEGRLYAQNHHGVYRTDDNADTWTSIADGLPADFGFVMLTHPRREGTAWVVPLKADGERIPPDGDLAVHRTDDAGNSWKRLSNGLPGKEYNSVLRDAASVDTAEPAGVYFGTRGGTVYASADEGETFAEVIAHLPDVLCVRAAVVAGA
;
A
#
# COMPACT_ATOMS: atom_id res chain seq x y z
N MET A 1 -37.55 -17.59 -6.35
CA MET A 1 -36.64 -17.70 -5.19
C MET A 1 -35.63 -16.58 -5.33
N VAL A 2 -35.86 -15.47 -4.63
CA VAL A 2 -34.86 -14.41 -4.50
C VAL A 2 -33.82 -14.98 -3.55
N GLY A 3 -32.62 -15.28 -4.05
CA GLY A 3 -31.53 -15.71 -3.20
C GLY A 3 -31.31 -14.63 -2.14
N MET A 4 -31.34 -15.00 -0.87
CA MET A 4 -30.86 -14.11 0.19
C MET A 4 -29.40 -13.81 -0.14
N ALA A 5 -29.10 -12.57 -0.52
CA ALA A 5 -27.72 -12.10 -0.58
C ALA A 5 -27.11 -12.37 0.80
N THR A 6 -26.01 -13.11 0.85
CA THR A 6 -25.20 -13.26 2.06
C THR A 6 -24.83 -11.85 2.53
N ALA A 7 -25.07 -11.54 3.80
CA ALA A 7 -24.68 -10.23 4.34
C ALA A 7 -23.17 -10.03 4.14
N GLU A 8 -22.80 -8.92 3.50
CA GLU A 8 -21.40 -8.55 3.34
C GLU A 8 -20.83 -8.13 4.69
N ASN A 9 -19.67 -8.70 5.05
CA ASN A 9 -18.90 -8.27 6.21
C ASN A 9 -17.68 -7.50 5.73
N PHE A 10 -17.34 -6.45 6.46
CA PHE A 10 -16.20 -5.58 6.19
C PHE A 10 -15.16 -5.76 7.28
N VAL A 11 -13.91 -5.93 6.88
CA VAL A 11 -12.77 -5.93 7.80
C VAL A 11 -11.93 -4.70 7.54
N LEU A 12 -11.50 -4.02 8.60
CA LEU A 12 -10.54 -2.93 8.57
C LEU A 12 -9.39 -3.25 9.52
N ALA A 13 -8.18 -3.39 8.99
CA ALA A 13 -6.96 -3.58 9.76
C ALA A 13 -6.17 -2.27 9.83
N ILE A 14 -5.81 -1.86 11.05
CA ILE A 14 -5.14 -0.59 11.34
C ILE A 14 -3.82 -0.90 12.04
N GLY A 15 -2.74 -0.89 11.27
CA GLY A 15 -1.38 -1.06 11.79
C GLY A 15 -0.80 0.26 12.24
N THR A 16 -0.26 0.28 13.46
CA THR A 16 0.30 1.49 14.07
C THR A 16 1.74 1.27 14.55
N LYS A 17 2.36 2.34 15.06
CA LYS A 17 3.67 2.27 15.69
C LYS A 17 3.73 1.39 16.95
N LYS A 18 2.59 1.03 17.57
CA LYS A 18 2.55 0.26 18.83
C LYS A 18 1.51 -0.86 18.87
N GLY A 19 1.06 -1.35 17.72
CA GLY A 19 0.19 -2.52 17.64
C GLY A 19 -0.79 -2.43 16.47
N LEU A 20 -1.61 -3.47 16.37
CA LEU A 20 -2.64 -3.66 15.36
C LEU A 20 -4.03 -3.61 16.01
N TRP A 21 -4.95 -2.88 15.38
CA TRP A 21 -6.37 -2.93 15.67
C TRP A 21 -7.09 -3.54 14.47
N LEU A 22 -8.00 -4.47 14.74
CA LEU A 22 -8.89 -5.03 13.73
C LEU A 22 -10.30 -4.57 14.03
N ALA A 23 -11.02 -4.15 13.01
CA ALA A 23 -12.41 -3.74 13.10
C ALA A 23 -13.26 -4.52 12.10
N THR A 24 -14.47 -4.87 12.52
CA THR A 24 -15.48 -5.49 11.65
C THR A 24 -16.73 -4.62 11.59
N SER A 25 -17.38 -4.57 10.43
CA SER A 25 -18.63 -3.85 10.22
C SER A 25 -19.54 -4.59 9.25
N GLN A 26 -20.84 -4.33 9.30
CA GLN A 26 -21.84 -4.79 8.32
C GLN A 26 -22.32 -3.68 7.39
N ASP A 27 -22.03 -2.41 7.73
CA ASP A 27 -22.55 -1.24 7.01
C ASP A 27 -21.48 -0.18 6.71
N ARG A 28 -20.23 -0.44 7.14
CA ARG A 28 -19.06 0.46 7.08
C ARG A 28 -19.21 1.75 7.91
N ARG A 29 -20.17 1.80 8.82
CA ARG A 29 -20.44 2.96 9.69
C ARG A 29 -20.23 2.60 11.16
N GLU A 30 -20.83 1.51 11.60
CA GLU A 30 -20.64 0.99 12.95
C GLU A 30 -19.56 -0.09 12.93
N TRP A 31 -18.53 0.10 13.75
CA TRP A 31 -17.35 -0.76 13.78
C TRP A 31 -17.18 -1.41 15.15
N SER A 32 -17.01 -2.73 15.18
CA SER A 32 -16.62 -3.48 16.37
C SER A 32 -15.14 -3.77 16.33
N PHE A 33 -14.40 -3.48 17.40
CA PHE A 33 -12.94 -3.56 17.42
C PHE A 33 -12.40 -4.68 18.30
N THR A 34 -11.25 -5.23 17.89
CA THR A 34 -10.37 -6.04 18.72
C THR A 34 -8.95 -5.46 18.70
N GLY A 35 -8.18 -5.74 19.76
CA GLY A 35 -6.80 -5.28 19.94
C GLY A 35 -6.59 -4.44 21.21
N PRO A 36 -5.40 -3.84 21.39
CA PRO A 36 -4.25 -3.95 20.51
C PRO A 36 -3.70 -5.37 20.43
N HIS A 37 -3.59 -5.90 19.21
CA HIS A 37 -2.79 -7.07 18.90
C HIS A 37 -1.33 -6.63 18.77
N PHE A 38 -0.39 -7.50 19.16
CA PHE A 38 1.05 -7.20 19.12
C PHE A 38 1.41 -5.87 19.82
N LEU A 39 0.82 -5.61 21.00
CA LEU A 39 1.05 -4.38 21.75
C LEU A 39 2.56 -4.10 21.92
N MET A 40 2.97 -2.86 21.65
CA MET A 40 4.37 -2.38 21.64
C MET A 40 5.23 -2.89 20.49
N ALA A 41 4.70 -3.68 19.56
CA ALA A 41 5.33 -3.91 18.27
C ALA A 41 4.85 -2.88 17.25
N GLU A 42 5.73 -2.54 16.31
CA GLU A 42 5.37 -1.74 15.16
C GLU A 42 4.71 -2.62 14.09
N ILE A 43 3.62 -2.13 13.50
CA ILE A 43 2.88 -2.83 12.43
C ILE A 43 2.96 -2.00 11.15
N PRO A 44 4.05 -2.14 10.36
CA PRO A 44 4.29 -1.38 9.14
C PRO A 44 3.44 -1.83 7.95
N SER A 45 2.94 -3.06 7.94
CA SER A 45 2.22 -3.62 6.80
C SER A 45 1.18 -4.66 7.21
N VAL A 46 0.08 -4.66 6.47
CA VAL A 46 -0.96 -5.69 6.51
C VAL A 46 -1.30 -6.07 5.07
N GLY A 47 -1.56 -7.36 4.84
CA GLY A 47 -2.21 -7.90 3.66
C GLY A 47 -3.43 -8.71 4.07
N ILE A 48 -4.56 -8.54 3.39
CA ILE A 48 -5.77 -9.35 3.62
C ILE A 48 -6.00 -10.16 2.35
N ASP A 49 -5.95 -11.48 2.47
CA ASP A 49 -6.18 -12.40 1.37
C ASP A 49 -7.57 -13.02 1.47
N THR A 50 -8.42 -12.67 0.50
CA THR A 50 -9.79 -13.14 0.37
C THR A 50 -9.97 -14.19 -0.73
N ARG A 51 -8.88 -14.56 -1.42
CA ARG A 51 -8.90 -15.45 -2.58
C ARG A 51 -9.19 -16.88 -2.19
N GLY A 52 -9.84 -17.63 -3.08
CA GLY A 52 -10.24 -19.02 -2.80
C GLY A 52 -11.22 -19.16 -1.63
N GLY A 53 -11.95 -18.09 -1.28
CA GLY A 53 -12.93 -18.10 -0.20
C GLY A 53 -12.36 -18.08 1.22
N ARG A 54 -11.04 -17.87 1.37
CA ARG A 54 -10.40 -17.72 2.68
C ARG A 54 -10.53 -16.29 3.20
N THR A 55 -10.19 -16.07 4.46
CA THR A 55 -9.90 -14.73 4.98
C THR A 55 -8.66 -14.84 5.84
N ARG A 56 -7.50 -14.57 5.23
CA ARG A 56 -6.22 -14.59 5.90
C ARG A 56 -5.70 -13.18 6.07
N ILE A 57 -5.45 -12.76 7.30
CA ILE A 57 -4.82 -11.49 7.63
C ILE A 57 -3.33 -11.76 7.90
N MET A 58 -2.45 -11.25 7.05
CA MET A 58 -1.00 -11.30 7.22
C MET A 58 -0.49 -9.96 7.71
N VAL A 59 0.43 -9.97 8.67
CA VAL A 59 0.87 -8.78 9.38
C VAL A 59 2.39 -8.79 9.44
N GLY A 60 3.01 -7.76 8.87
CA GLY A 60 4.41 -7.48 9.15
C GLY A 60 4.50 -6.93 10.57
N VAL A 61 5.26 -7.59 11.43
CA VAL A 61 5.48 -7.19 12.83
C VAL A 61 6.94 -6.82 12.97
N ARG A 62 7.24 -5.67 13.60
CA ARG A 62 8.60 -5.25 13.94
C ARG A 62 8.70 -5.00 15.43
N SER A 63 9.33 -5.93 16.14
CA SER A 63 9.67 -5.78 17.56
C SER A 63 11.04 -5.11 17.70
N GLU A 64 11.16 -4.15 18.61
CA GLU A 64 12.47 -3.58 18.95
C GLU A 64 13.38 -4.59 19.67
N HIS A 65 12.80 -5.64 20.28
CA HIS A 65 13.53 -6.66 21.01
C HIS A 65 13.84 -7.89 20.17
N TRP A 66 12.88 -8.33 19.35
CA TRP A 66 12.94 -9.62 18.65
C TRP A 66 13.16 -9.49 17.14
N GLY A 67 13.16 -8.26 16.61
CA GLY A 67 13.30 -8.01 15.17
C GLY A 67 11.97 -8.15 14.41
N PRO A 68 12.04 -8.16 13.07
CA PRO A 68 10.87 -8.26 12.22
C PRO A 68 10.48 -9.70 11.89
N THR A 69 9.19 -9.91 11.69
CA THR A 69 8.60 -11.17 11.22
C THR A 69 7.30 -10.92 10.45
N VAL A 70 6.71 -11.97 9.90
CA VAL A 70 5.32 -11.97 9.40
C VAL A 70 4.53 -13.01 10.18
N ALA A 71 3.45 -12.56 10.81
CA ALA A 71 2.46 -13.43 11.42
C ALA A 71 1.19 -13.44 10.56
N HIS A 72 0.37 -14.48 10.69
CA HIS A 72 -0.93 -14.52 10.03
C HIS A 72 -2.03 -15.07 10.92
N SER A 73 -3.27 -14.75 10.56
CA SER A 73 -4.48 -15.22 11.22
C SER A 73 -5.53 -15.57 10.17
N ASP A 74 -6.19 -16.71 10.36
CA ASP A 74 -7.31 -17.19 9.54
C ASP A 74 -8.67 -17.07 10.28
N ASP A 75 -8.69 -16.45 11.47
CA ASP A 75 -9.84 -16.35 12.37
C ASP A 75 -10.09 -14.91 12.85
N LEU A 76 -9.79 -13.94 11.98
CA LEU A 76 -9.97 -12.50 12.23
C LEU A 76 -9.20 -11.98 13.47
N GLY A 77 -8.02 -12.55 13.70
CA GLY A 77 -7.10 -12.15 14.76
C GLY A 77 -7.39 -12.75 16.13
N ALA A 78 -8.27 -13.76 16.23
CA ALA A 78 -8.47 -14.47 17.49
C ALA A 78 -7.23 -15.31 17.85
N THR A 79 -6.57 -15.88 16.86
CA THR A 79 -5.26 -16.53 16.99
C THR A 79 -4.30 -16.05 15.90
N TRP A 80 -3.00 -16.11 16.22
CA TRP A 80 -1.92 -15.71 15.33
C TRP A 80 -0.89 -16.83 15.23
N SER A 81 -0.47 -17.13 14.01
CA SER A 81 0.56 -18.12 13.70
C SER A 81 1.81 -17.45 13.14
N GLU A 82 2.96 -17.96 13.52
CA GLU A 82 4.27 -17.61 12.98
C GLU A 82 5.04 -18.92 12.70
N PRO A 83 5.64 -19.11 11.51
CA PRO A 83 6.46 -20.29 11.23
C PRO A 83 7.67 -20.36 12.16
N GLU A 84 8.01 -21.56 12.65
CA GLU A 84 9.10 -21.77 13.61
C GLU A 84 10.48 -21.29 13.12
N GLN A 85 10.69 -21.23 11.80
CA GLN A 85 11.92 -20.74 11.17
C GLN A 85 11.88 -19.25 10.77
N GLY A 86 10.78 -18.56 11.07
CA GLY A 86 10.47 -17.21 10.61
C GLY A 86 9.96 -17.20 9.16
N ALA A 87 8.99 -16.34 8.88
CA ALA A 87 8.37 -16.26 7.56
C ALA A 87 9.30 -15.64 6.49
N ILE A 88 10.12 -14.66 6.88
CA ILE A 88 11.05 -13.95 5.98
C ILE A 88 12.45 -13.95 6.61
N LYS A 89 13.40 -14.64 5.96
CA LYS A 89 14.78 -14.72 6.42
C LYS A 89 15.75 -14.67 5.26
N PHE A 90 16.73 -13.78 5.37
CA PHE A 90 17.82 -13.68 4.39
C PHE A 90 18.67 -14.97 4.35
N PRO A 91 18.97 -15.49 3.15
CA PRO A 91 19.96 -16.54 2.99
C PRO A 91 21.33 -16.10 3.54
N GLU A 92 22.06 -17.04 4.16
CA GLU A 92 23.33 -16.74 4.87
C GLU A 92 24.38 -16.07 3.97
N ASP A 93 24.41 -16.40 2.68
CA ASP A 93 25.34 -15.85 1.69
C ASP A 93 25.15 -14.35 1.43
N THR A 94 23.99 -13.80 1.77
CA THR A 94 23.69 -12.37 1.55
C THR A 94 24.33 -11.45 2.58
N GLY A 95 24.65 -11.98 3.77
CA GLY A 95 25.11 -11.17 4.91
C GLY A 95 24.13 -10.10 5.39
N ALA A 96 22.85 -10.18 4.99
CA ALA A 96 21.81 -9.19 5.31
C ALA A 96 20.81 -9.73 6.34
N ALA A 97 20.07 -8.82 6.95
CA ALA A 97 18.94 -9.13 7.82
C ALA A 97 17.76 -8.24 7.47
N VAL A 98 16.54 -8.75 7.62
CA VAL A 98 15.33 -7.95 7.42
C VAL A 98 15.27 -6.94 8.55
N GLU A 99 14.97 -5.69 8.23
CA GLU A 99 14.74 -4.62 9.20
C GLU A 99 13.26 -4.28 9.34
N ARG A 100 12.53 -4.33 8.21
CA ARG A 100 11.09 -4.03 8.15
C ARG A 100 10.45 -4.68 6.93
N VAL A 101 9.27 -5.26 7.11
CA VAL A 101 8.38 -5.68 6.00
C VAL A 101 7.45 -4.52 5.66
N TRP A 102 7.69 -3.87 4.54
CA TRP A 102 7.04 -2.63 4.13
C TRP A 102 5.71 -2.84 3.43
N GLN A 103 5.48 -4.00 2.83
CA GLN A 103 4.20 -4.35 2.24
C GLN A 103 4.06 -5.87 2.16
N ILE A 104 2.84 -6.36 2.33
CA ILE A 104 2.42 -7.73 2.01
C ILE A 104 1.28 -7.61 1.01
N TYR A 105 1.38 -8.32 -0.11
CA TYR A 105 0.46 -8.20 -1.24
C TYR A 105 0.06 -9.60 -1.74
N PRO A 106 -1.15 -10.08 -1.42
CA PRO A 106 -1.73 -11.25 -2.08
C PRO A 106 -1.79 -11.03 -3.59
N ASP A 107 -1.32 -12.00 -4.38
CA ASP A 107 -1.35 -11.94 -5.86
C ASP A 107 -2.81 -12.05 -6.39
N ALA A 108 -3.00 -12.33 -7.68
CA ALA A 108 -4.31 -12.49 -8.31
C ALA A 108 -5.05 -13.76 -7.86
N GLU A 109 -6.37 -13.79 -8.10
CA GLU A 109 -7.26 -14.94 -7.81
C GLU A 109 -6.81 -16.23 -8.50
N SER A 110 -6.20 -16.12 -9.69
CA SER A 110 -5.64 -17.25 -10.45
C SER A 110 -4.40 -17.87 -9.81
N ARG A 111 -3.79 -17.19 -8.82
CA ARG A 111 -2.57 -17.60 -8.11
C ARG A 111 -2.75 -17.51 -6.59
N PRO A 112 -3.74 -18.23 -6.00
CA PRO A 112 -4.17 -18.01 -4.62
C PRO A 112 -3.12 -18.35 -3.56
N GLY A 113 -2.13 -19.20 -3.88
CA GLY A 113 -0.99 -19.49 -3.01
C GLY A 113 0.12 -18.44 -3.06
N VAL A 114 0.12 -17.56 -4.06
CA VAL A 114 1.21 -16.58 -4.23
C VAL A 114 0.93 -15.33 -3.41
N VAL A 115 1.92 -14.95 -2.59
CA VAL A 115 1.93 -13.70 -1.83
C VAL A 115 3.29 -13.04 -2.00
N TRP A 116 3.30 -11.75 -2.30
CA TRP A 116 4.51 -10.97 -2.43
C TRP A 116 4.75 -10.13 -1.17
N ALA A 117 6.01 -9.90 -0.83
CA ALA A 117 6.37 -8.94 0.22
C ALA A 117 7.53 -8.05 -0.23
N GLY A 118 7.41 -6.76 0.09
CA GLY A 118 8.48 -5.77 -0.08
C GLY A 118 9.09 -5.45 1.27
N ALA A 119 10.42 -5.40 1.36
CA ALA A 119 11.12 -5.26 2.63
C ALA A 119 12.31 -4.28 2.57
N GLU A 120 12.88 -4.06 3.75
CA GLU A 120 14.10 -3.32 4.02
C GLU A 120 15.15 -4.27 4.63
N PRO A 121 16.41 -4.24 4.17
CA PRO A 121 16.93 -3.46 3.03
C PRO A 121 16.20 -3.84 1.73
N ILE A 122 16.27 -2.97 0.70
CA ILE A 122 15.53 -3.11 -0.56
C ILE A 122 15.59 -4.54 -1.07
N SER A 123 14.45 -5.24 -0.95
CA SER A 123 14.30 -6.64 -1.30
C SER A 123 12.84 -6.98 -1.53
N VAL A 124 12.60 -7.87 -2.50
CA VAL A 124 11.29 -8.44 -2.79
C VAL A 124 11.33 -9.91 -2.47
N TRP A 125 10.21 -10.41 -1.99
CA TRP A 125 10.04 -11.77 -1.50
C TRP A 125 8.76 -12.36 -2.07
N LYS A 126 8.77 -13.68 -2.30
CA LYS A 126 7.64 -14.40 -2.87
C LYS A 126 7.37 -15.65 -2.04
N SER A 127 6.13 -15.79 -1.59
CA SER A 127 5.57 -17.02 -1.03
C SER A 127 4.76 -17.73 -2.11
N THR A 128 4.70 -19.06 -2.05
CA THR A 128 3.83 -19.90 -2.88
C THR A 128 2.89 -20.80 -2.06
N ASP A 129 2.93 -20.66 -0.73
CA ASP A 129 2.16 -21.42 0.24
C ASP A 129 1.20 -20.53 1.05
N GLY A 130 0.76 -19.42 0.46
CA GLY A 130 -0.26 -18.55 1.03
C GLY A 130 0.24 -17.65 2.15
N GLY A 131 1.53 -17.31 2.16
CA GLY A 131 2.18 -16.42 3.11
C GLY A 131 2.78 -17.11 4.33
N GLU A 132 2.97 -18.43 4.31
CA GLU A 132 3.65 -19.14 5.40
C GLU A 132 5.17 -18.92 5.28
N HIS A 133 5.76 -19.18 4.10
CA HIS A 133 7.20 -19.00 3.88
C HIS A 133 7.44 -18.13 2.66
N PHE A 134 8.44 -17.25 2.76
CA PHE A 134 8.83 -16.35 1.68
C PHE A 134 10.26 -16.60 1.23
N GLU A 135 10.44 -16.75 -0.07
CA GLU A 135 11.75 -16.85 -0.71
C GLU A 135 12.21 -15.49 -1.24
N LEU A 136 13.50 -15.20 -1.08
CA LEU A 136 14.11 -14.00 -1.60
C LEU A 136 14.08 -14.00 -3.13
N ASN A 137 13.54 -12.94 -3.73
CA ASN A 137 13.60 -12.75 -5.17
C ASN A 137 15.02 -12.39 -5.60
N ARG A 138 15.78 -13.40 -6.06
CA ARG A 138 17.18 -13.23 -6.51
C ARG A 138 17.31 -12.34 -7.73
N GLY A 139 16.31 -12.32 -8.61
CA GLY A 139 16.28 -11.44 -9.78
C GLY A 139 16.45 -9.96 -9.42
N LEU A 140 15.75 -9.49 -8.39
CA LEU A 140 15.93 -8.12 -7.88
C LEU A 140 17.14 -8.02 -6.96
N TRP A 141 17.35 -9.02 -6.09
CA TRP A 141 18.42 -8.97 -5.10
C TRP A 141 19.80 -8.85 -5.72
N ASP A 142 20.06 -9.60 -6.80
CA ASP A 142 21.34 -9.64 -7.52
C ASP A 142 21.39 -8.63 -8.69
N HIS A 143 20.40 -7.72 -8.80
CA HIS A 143 20.31 -6.75 -9.88
C HIS A 143 21.54 -5.82 -9.89
N PRO A 144 22.12 -5.46 -11.06
CA PRO A 144 23.33 -4.63 -11.12
C PRO A 144 23.21 -3.25 -10.45
N HIS A 145 22.03 -2.62 -10.50
CA HIS A 145 21.79 -1.31 -9.87
C HIS A 145 21.71 -1.37 -8.34
N ARG A 146 21.66 -2.55 -7.74
CA ARG A 146 21.32 -2.72 -6.32
C ARG A 146 22.26 -1.99 -5.38
N SER A 147 23.56 -1.93 -5.69
CA SER A 147 24.56 -1.19 -4.90
C SER A 147 24.40 0.32 -4.97
N ASP A 148 23.67 0.83 -5.97
CA ASP A 148 23.49 2.26 -6.23
C ASP A 148 22.11 2.77 -5.78
N TRP A 149 21.20 1.87 -5.39
CA TRP A 149 19.93 2.27 -4.78
C TRP A 149 20.19 2.92 -3.41
N GLY A 150 19.41 3.96 -3.11
CA GLY A 150 19.55 4.74 -1.90
C GLY A 150 18.45 4.48 -0.88
N ALA A 151 18.57 5.12 0.27
CA ALA A 151 17.51 5.18 1.27
C ALA A 151 16.77 6.52 1.17
N GLY A 152 15.43 6.46 1.15
CA GLY A 152 14.63 7.64 1.48
C GLY A 152 14.63 7.90 2.99
N TYR A 153 14.08 9.03 3.44
CA TYR A 153 13.95 9.34 4.88
C TYR A 153 13.20 8.28 5.69
N GLY A 154 12.34 7.48 5.05
CA GLY A 154 11.59 6.41 5.69
C GLY A 154 12.37 5.11 5.87
N GLY A 155 13.48 4.92 5.15
CA GLY A 155 14.22 3.65 5.05
C GLY A 155 14.44 3.20 3.60
N ALA A 156 15.35 2.25 3.40
CA ALA A 156 15.68 1.70 2.08
C ALA A 156 14.68 0.59 1.71
N ALA A 157 13.52 0.99 1.21
CA ALA A 157 12.36 0.11 1.08
C ALA A 157 12.04 -0.27 -0.38
N ALA A 158 11.88 -1.57 -0.63
CA ALA A 158 11.02 -2.04 -1.72
C ALA A 158 9.58 -2.08 -1.24
N HIS A 159 8.66 -1.52 -2.01
CA HIS A 159 7.24 -1.45 -1.68
C HIS A 159 6.40 -1.31 -2.96
N SER A 160 5.09 -1.11 -2.81
CA SER A 160 4.13 -0.96 -3.92
C SER A 160 4.23 -2.06 -4.98
N ILE A 161 4.09 -3.31 -4.57
CA ILE A 161 3.94 -4.43 -5.49
C ILE A 161 2.58 -4.32 -6.19
N VAL A 162 2.60 -4.37 -7.51
CA VAL A 162 1.43 -4.38 -8.38
C VAL A 162 1.60 -5.52 -9.38
N VAL A 163 0.68 -6.48 -9.35
CA VAL A 163 0.71 -7.66 -10.23
C VAL A 163 -0.31 -7.49 -11.35
N ASP A 164 0.03 -7.98 -12.53
CA ASP A 164 -0.94 -8.19 -13.60
C ASP A 164 -1.73 -9.48 -13.32
N PRO A 165 -3.06 -9.44 -13.19
CA PRO A 165 -3.85 -10.64 -12.91
C PRO A 165 -3.92 -11.64 -14.08
N ALA A 166 -3.66 -11.20 -15.31
CA ALA A 166 -3.74 -12.02 -16.52
C ALA A 166 -2.41 -12.63 -16.94
N GLY A 167 -1.29 -12.03 -16.53
CA GLY A 167 0.06 -12.43 -16.93
C GLY A 167 1.03 -12.58 -15.76
N ASP A 168 2.31 -12.59 -16.10
CA ASP A 168 3.45 -12.70 -15.18
C ASP A 168 4.12 -11.35 -14.88
N THR A 169 3.51 -10.25 -15.36
CA THR A 169 4.03 -8.90 -15.14
C THR A 169 3.91 -8.52 -13.67
N VAL A 170 5.01 -8.04 -13.08
CA VAL A 170 5.04 -7.49 -11.73
C VAL A 170 5.77 -6.16 -11.74
N HIS A 171 5.18 -5.14 -11.13
CA HIS A 171 5.82 -3.86 -10.86
C HIS A 171 6.10 -3.72 -9.37
N ILE A 172 7.18 -3.01 -9.06
CA ILE A 172 7.50 -2.56 -7.70
C ILE A 172 7.91 -1.10 -7.75
N ALA A 173 7.80 -0.41 -6.62
CA ALA A 173 8.39 0.90 -6.41
C ALA A 173 9.40 0.88 -5.26
N MET A 174 10.40 1.75 -5.34
CA MET A 174 11.44 1.87 -4.33
C MET A 174 11.66 3.33 -3.94
N SER A 175 11.92 3.53 -2.65
CA SER A 175 12.26 4.82 -2.04
C SER A 175 13.66 4.71 -1.39
N THR A 176 14.77 4.93 -2.10
CA THR A 176 14.90 5.42 -3.49
C THR A 176 15.41 4.34 -4.44
N GLY A 177 15.04 4.47 -5.72
CA GLY A 177 15.41 3.54 -6.78
C GLY A 177 14.46 3.66 -7.97
N GLY A 178 13.19 3.98 -7.71
CA GLY A 178 12.17 4.20 -8.73
C GLY A 178 11.26 2.98 -8.93
N VAL A 179 10.56 2.96 -10.05
CA VAL A 179 9.74 1.83 -10.51
C VAL A 179 10.60 0.83 -11.25
N TYR A 180 10.42 -0.45 -10.94
CA TYR A 180 11.00 -1.57 -11.68
C TYR A 180 9.88 -2.50 -12.12
N ARG A 181 10.05 -3.12 -13.29
CA ARG A 181 9.11 -4.08 -13.86
C ARG A 181 9.81 -5.39 -14.19
N SER A 182 9.17 -6.49 -13.84
CA SER A 182 9.44 -7.83 -14.34
C SER A 182 8.32 -8.23 -15.30
N LEU A 183 8.67 -8.91 -16.39
CA LEU A 183 7.72 -9.53 -17.33
C LEU A 183 7.68 -11.06 -17.20
N ASP A 184 8.44 -11.62 -16.26
CA ASP A 184 8.74 -13.05 -16.14
C ASP A 184 8.57 -13.55 -14.70
N GLY A 185 7.57 -13.01 -13.99
CA GLY A 185 7.17 -13.47 -12.67
C GLY A 185 8.20 -13.19 -11.58
N GLY A 186 9.04 -12.18 -11.79
CA GLY A 186 10.10 -11.71 -10.89
C GLY A 186 11.48 -12.30 -11.17
N THR A 187 11.71 -12.99 -12.29
CA THR A 187 13.01 -13.61 -12.59
C THR A 187 14.05 -12.57 -13.00
N SER A 188 13.64 -11.56 -13.76
CA SER A 188 14.45 -10.41 -14.14
C SER A 188 13.66 -9.10 -14.00
N TRP A 189 14.38 -7.98 -13.84
CA TRP A 189 13.79 -6.67 -13.58
C TRP A 189 14.46 -5.59 -14.42
N GLU A 190 13.66 -4.62 -14.86
CA GLU A 190 14.13 -3.47 -15.64
C GLU A 190 13.61 -2.16 -15.01
N PRO A 191 14.42 -1.08 -14.98
CA PRO A 191 13.95 0.22 -14.50
C PRO A 191 12.92 0.82 -15.45
N ARG A 192 11.90 1.48 -14.91
CA ARG A 192 10.73 2.00 -15.63
C ARG A 192 10.36 3.41 -15.18
N ASN A 193 11.31 4.34 -15.27
CA ASN A 193 11.21 5.68 -14.69
C ASN A 193 11.14 6.83 -15.70
N LYS A 194 11.13 6.55 -17.00
CA LYS A 194 11.17 7.59 -18.03
C LYS A 194 9.97 8.53 -17.89
N GLY A 195 10.24 9.81 -17.59
CA GLY A 195 9.23 10.84 -17.35
C GLY A 195 8.94 11.13 -15.88
N ILE A 196 9.43 10.30 -14.94
CA ILE A 196 9.39 10.59 -13.51
C ILE A 196 10.66 11.35 -13.11
N SER A 197 10.47 12.53 -12.53
CA SER A 197 11.57 13.40 -12.10
C SER A 197 12.17 12.94 -10.76
N ALA A 198 13.50 13.06 -10.65
CA ALA A 198 14.28 12.96 -9.41
C ALA A 198 14.97 14.31 -9.14
N TYR A 199 14.20 15.35 -8.83
CA TYR A 199 14.70 16.74 -8.70
C TYR A 199 15.87 16.93 -7.70
N PHE A 200 16.02 16.01 -6.76
CA PHE A 200 17.08 16.01 -5.75
C PHE A 200 18.41 15.42 -6.26
N MET A 201 18.45 14.88 -7.48
CA MET A 201 19.66 14.35 -8.12
C MET A 201 20.28 15.35 -9.10
N PRO A 202 21.59 15.23 -9.41
CA PRO A 202 22.25 16.11 -10.38
C PRO A 202 21.63 16.07 -11.79
N ASP A 203 21.28 14.88 -12.27
CA ASP A 203 20.38 14.70 -13.42
C ASP A 203 18.97 14.50 -12.86
N PRO A 204 18.01 15.39 -13.17
CA PRO A 204 16.63 15.25 -12.70
C PRO A 204 15.84 14.17 -13.45
N ASN A 205 16.35 13.59 -14.53
CA ASN A 205 15.69 12.51 -15.27
C ASN A 205 16.57 11.26 -15.42
N PRO A 206 17.12 10.71 -14.32
CA PRO A 206 17.99 9.54 -14.40
C PRO A 206 17.17 8.29 -14.75
N GLU A 207 17.82 7.26 -15.25
CA GLU A 207 17.19 5.95 -15.53
C GLU A 207 16.57 5.32 -14.26
N PHE A 208 17.21 5.52 -13.11
CA PHE A 208 16.78 5.06 -11.79
C PHE A 208 17.23 6.03 -10.70
N GLY A 209 16.70 5.87 -9.49
CA GLY A 209 17.01 6.70 -8.31
C GLY A 209 15.87 7.60 -7.85
N GLN A 210 14.74 7.61 -8.57
CA GLN A 210 13.51 8.28 -8.18
C GLN A 210 13.04 7.79 -6.80
N CYS A 211 12.36 8.66 -6.06
CA CYS A 211 11.80 8.36 -4.74
C CYS A 211 10.28 8.19 -4.88
N VAL A 212 9.87 7.09 -5.50
CA VAL A 212 8.45 6.82 -5.75
C VAL A 212 7.80 6.37 -4.45
N HIS A 213 6.76 7.06 -4.00
CA HIS A 213 6.09 6.77 -2.72
C HIS A 213 5.01 5.69 -2.83
N LYS A 214 4.25 5.66 -3.93
CA LYS A 214 3.21 4.64 -4.17
C LYS A 214 2.92 4.50 -5.66
N ILE A 215 2.73 3.27 -6.14
CA ILE A 215 2.11 2.97 -7.44
C ILE A 215 0.81 2.18 -7.24
N ALA A 216 -0.14 2.34 -8.16
CA ALA A 216 -1.38 1.58 -8.20
C ALA A 216 -1.83 1.39 -9.67
N ALA A 217 -2.32 0.20 -10.02
CA ALA A 217 -2.86 -0.09 -11.35
C ALA A 217 -4.33 0.32 -11.47
N ASP A 218 -4.70 0.84 -12.64
CA ASP A 218 -6.11 0.93 -13.02
C ASP A 218 -6.65 -0.49 -13.23
N SER A 219 -7.72 -0.85 -12.52
CA SER A 219 -8.30 -2.19 -12.58
C SER A 219 -9.07 -2.46 -13.89
N ALA A 220 -9.44 -1.41 -14.63
CA ALA A 220 -10.23 -1.50 -15.84
C ALA A 220 -9.41 -1.27 -17.12
N VAL A 221 -8.16 -0.79 -17.01
CA VAL A 221 -7.30 -0.49 -18.16
C VAL A 221 -5.93 -1.14 -17.99
N GLU A 222 -5.69 -2.20 -18.77
CA GLU A 222 -4.40 -2.89 -18.82
C GLU A 222 -3.27 -1.91 -19.17
N GLY A 223 -2.14 -2.04 -18.49
CA GLY A 223 -0.97 -1.19 -18.70
C GLY A 223 -1.09 0.24 -18.15
N ARG A 224 -2.25 0.64 -17.60
CA ARG A 224 -2.37 1.93 -16.92
C ARG A 224 -2.02 1.81 -15.45
N LEU A 225 -1.04 2.62 -15.03
CA LEU A 225 -0.68 2.78 -13.63
C LEU A 225 -0.59 4.26 -13.27
N TYR A 226 -0.75 4.54 -11.99
CA TYR A 226 -0.56 5.84 -11.39
C TYR A 226 0.57 5.78 -10.38
N ALA A 227 1.30 6.88 -10.22
CA ALA A 227 2.37 7.01 -9.24
C ALA A 227 2.24 8.31 -8.46
N GLN A 228 2.32 8.23 -7.13
CA GLN A 228 2.71 9.36 -6.30
C GLN A 228 4.22 9.28 -6.10
N ASN A 229 4.95 10.26 -6.63
CA ASN A 229 6.39 10.40 -6.45
C ASN A 229 6.69 11.35 -5.28
N HIS A 230 7.97 11.46 -4.88
CA HIS A 230 8.39 12.47 -3.91
C HIS A 230 8.00 13.88 -4.37
N HIS A 231 8.14 14.18 -5.65
CA HIS A 231 7.61 15.38 -6.26
C HIS A 231 6.92 14.99 -7.55
N GLY A 232 5.61 15.24 -7.65
CA GLY A 232 4.80 14.92 -8.82
C GLY A 232 3.86 13.73 -8.62
N VAL A 233 2.76 13.80 -9.36
CA VAL A 233 1.78 12.73 -9.52
C VAL A 233 1.77 12.36 -11.00
N TYR A 234 1.94 11.07 -11.31
CA TYR A 234 2.19 10.60 -12.68
C TYR A 234 1.20 9.51 -13.09
N ARG A 235 1.02 9.38 -14.41
CA ARG A 235 0.31 8.28 -15.06
C ARG A 235 1.15 7.68 -16.18
N THR A 236 1.06 6.37 -16.35
CA THR A 236 1.47 5.65 -17.55
C THR A 236 0.22 5.00 -18.16
N ASP A 237 0.20 4.85 -19.49
CA ASP A 237 -0.80 4.07 -20.24
C ASP A 237 -0.13 2.93 -21.04
N ASP A 238 1.17 2.73 -20.84
CA ASP A 238 2.04 1.85 -21.64
C ASP A 238 2.88 0.93 -20.74
N ASN A 239 2.26 0.45 -19.65
CA ASN A 239 2.85 -0.52 -18.73
C ASN A 239 4.16 -0.02 -18.09
N ALA A 240 4.19 1.26 -17.70
CA ALA A 240 5.33 1.97 -17.11
C ALA A 240 6.51 2.23 -18.07
N ASP A 241 6.35 2.08 -19.39
CA ASP A 241 7.40 2.44 -20.35
C ASP A 241 7.64 3.96 -20.37
N THR A 242 6.58 4.76 -20.27
CA THR A 242 6.64 6.21 -20.11
C THR A 242 5.62 6.74 -19.11
N TRP A 243 6.01 7.79 -18.40
CA TRP A 243 5.18 8.47 -17.41
C TRP A 243 4.95 9.93 -17.79
N THR A 244 3.73 10.39 -17.57
CA THR A 244 3.31 11.79 -17.77
C THR A 244 2.79 12.36 -16.46
N SER A 245 3.18 13.59 -16.14
CA SER A 245 2.64 14.28 -14.96
C SER A 245 1.15 14.55 -15.13
N ILE A 246 0.39 14.26 -14.09
CA ILE A 246 -1.06 14.52 -13.94
C ILE A 246 -1.34 15.35 -12.68
N ALA A 247 -0.34 16.09 -12.19
CA ALA A 247 -0.46 16.87 -10.96
C ALA A 247 -1.22 18.19 -11.13
N ASP A 248 -1.48 18.62 -12.37
CA ASP A 248 -2.16 19.87 -12.68
C ASP A 248 -3.56 19.90 -12.03
N GLY A 249 -3.84 20.98 -11.29
CA GLY A 249 -5.10 21.16 -10.56
C GLY A 249 -5.06 20.66 -9.09
N LEU A 250 -4.03 19.94 -8.67
CA LEU A 250 -3.81 19.64 -7.26
C LEU A 250 -3.27 20.87 -6.50
N PRO A 251 -3.57 21.01 -5.19
CA PRO A 251 -3.04 22.09 -4.37
C PRO A 251 -1.54 21.95 -4.05
N ALA A 252 -1.01 20.73 -4.18
CA ALA A 252 0.40 20.38 -4.06
C ALA A 252 0.62 19.02 -4.75
N ASP A 253 1.83 18.76 -5.21
CA ASP A 253 2.21 17.52 -5.90
C ASP A 253 3.11 16.59 -5.06
N PHE A 254 3.33 16.95 -3.80
CA PHE A 254 3.92 16.11 -2.77
C PHE A 254 2.81 15.37 -2.00
N GLY A 255 3.07 14.12 -1.64
CA GLY A 255 2.12 13.26 -0.92
C GLY A 255 2.65 11.84 -0.86
N PHE A 256 1.95 10.93 -0.21
CA PHE A 256 2.36 9.52 -0.14
C PHE A 256 1.35 8.55 -0.74
N VAL A 257 0.07 8.91 -0.74
CA VAL A 257 -1.04 8.03 -1.08
C VAL A 257 -1.31 8.06 -2.58
N MET A 258 -1.48 6.88 -3.16
CA MET A 258 -2.08 6.67 -4.48
C MET A 258 -2.99 5.45 -4.41
N LEU A 259 -4.28 5.64 -4.70
CA LEU A 259 -5.30 4.60 -4.71
C LEU A 259 -6.01 4.62 -6.07
N THR A 260 -6.47 3.47 -6.56
CA THR A 260 -7.28 3.33 -7.77
C THR A 260 -8.61 2.66 -7.46
N HIS A 261 -9.63 2.96 -8.25
CA HIS A 261 -10.94 2.34 -8.07
C HIS A 261 -10.86 0.86 -8.43
N PRO A 262 -11.50 -0.05 -7.67
CA PRO A 262 -11.46 -1.49 -7.94
C PRO A 262 -12.19 -1.93 -9.23
N ARG A 263 -12.80 -1.01 -9.98
CA ARG A 263 -13.70 -1.31 -11.12
C ARG A 263 -13.80 -0.20 -12.17
N ARG A 264 -13.71 1.07 -11.78
CA ARG A 264 -13.97 2.22 -12.66
C ARG A 264 -12.67 2.75 -13.24
N GLU A 265 -12.58 2.76 -14.57
CA GLU A 265 -11.42 3.31 -15.28
C GLU A 265 -11.21 4.79 -14.95
N GLY A 266 -9.96 5.22 -14.96
CA GLY A 266 -9.62 6.62 -14.81
C GLY A 266 -9.86 7.19 -13.41
N THR A 267 -10.35 6.38 -12.46
CA THR A 267 -10.64 6.84 -11.10
C THR A 267 -9.50 6.50 -10.14
N ALA A 268 -8.91 7.56 -9.57
CA ALA A 268 -7.84 7.46 -8.59
C ALA A 268 -7.96 8.53 -7.50
N TRP A 269 -7.40 8.24 -6.33
CA TRP A 269 -7.35 9.17 -5.20
C TRP A 269 -5.91 9.41 -4.73
N VAL A 270 -5.64 10.66 -4.34
CA VAL A 270 -4.42 11.08 -3.65
C VAL A 270 -4.77 11.87 -2.39
N VAL A 271 -3.80 11.98 -1.48
CA VAL A 271 -3.89 12.83 -0.28
C VAL A 271 -2.68 13.78 -0.27
N PRO A 272 -2.83 14.98 -0.85
CA PRO A 272 -1.72 15.92 -0.98
C PRO A 272 -1.22 16.43 0.38
N LEU A 273 0.09 16.65 0.45
CA LEU A 273 0.79 17.33 1.54
C LEU A 273 1.59 18.49 0.94
N LYS A 274 1.91 19.51 1.73
CA LYS A 274 2.43 20.78 1.22
C LYS A 274 3.80 20.63 0.54
N ALA A 275 4.75 19.95 1.19
CA ALA A 275 6.08 19.69 0.66
C ALA A 275 6.82 18.59 1.45
N ASP A 276 7.97 18.17 0.95
CA ASP A 276 8.88 17.23 1.62
C ASP A 276 9.38 17.72 2.98
N GLY A 277 9.66 19.02 3.10
CA GLY A 277 10.03 19.73 4.33
C GLY A 277 8.83 20.20 5.17
N GLU A 278 7.62 20.14 4.62
CA GLU A 278 6.38 20.59 5.26
C GLU A 278 5.28 19.53 5.08
N ARG A 279 5.45 18.38 5.75
CA ARG A 279 4.62 17.17 5.58
C ARG A 279 3.26 17.25 6.30
N ILE A 280 2.55 18.34 6.08
CA ILE A 280 1.19 18.59 6.56
C ILE A 280 0.26 18.82 5.36
N PRO A 281 -1.06 18.65 5.50
CA PRO A 281 -2.00 19.03 4.45
C PRO A 281 -1.83 20.50 4.04
N PRO A 282 -1.99 20.86 2.75
CA PRO A 282 -1.95 22.26 2.32
C PRO A 282 -2.87 23.14 3.18
N ASP A 283 -2.31 24.22 3.72
CA ASP A 283 -2.98 25.16 4.63
C ASP A 283 -3.53 24.54 5.93
N GLY A 284 -3.13 23.30 6.26
CA GLY A 284 -3.66 22.51 7.36
C GLY A 284 -5.08 21.96 7.10
N ASP A 285 -5.55 21.96 5.86
CA ASP A 285 -6.91 21.55 5.49
C ASP A 285 -6.91 20.18 4.79
N LEU A 286 -6.92 19.11 5.60
CA LEU A 286 -6.94 17.72 5.13
C LEU A 286 -8.08 17.47 4.13
N ALA A 287 -7.73 16.90 2.97
CA ALA A 287 -8.68 16.48 1.95
C ALA A 287 -8.11 15.35 1.11
N VAL A 288 -8.99 14.45 0.69
CA VAL A 288 -8.71 13.51 -0.38
C VAL A 288 -9.01 14.21 -1.71
N HIS A 289 -8.21 13.97 -2.75
CA HIS A 289 -8.48 14.45 -4.10
C HIS A 289 -8.72 13.26 -5.01
N ARG A 290 -9.84 13.26 -5.72
CA ARG A 290 -10.23 12.21 -6.67
C ARG A 290 -10.16 12.74 -8.09
N THR A 291 -9.58 11.96 -9.00
CA THR A 291 -9.81 12.13 -10.43
C THR A 291 -10.82 11.08 -10.90
N ASP A 292 -11.64 11.45 -11.88
CA ASP A 292 -12.59 10.55 -12.55
C ASP A 292 -12.29 10.47 -14.07
N ASP A 293 -11.18 11.07 -14.52
CA ASP A 293 -10.81 11.25 -15.92
C ASP A 293 -9.31 11.00 -16.16
N ALA A 294 -8.75 10.06 -15.40
CA ALA A 294 -7.35 9.63 -15.47
C ALA A 294 -6.33 10.75 -15.21
N GLY A 295 -6.67 11.70 -14.35
CA GLY A 295 -5.77 12.77 -13.90
C GLY A 295 -5.82 14.03 -14.75
N ASN A 296 -6.81 14.18 -15.64
CA ASN A 296 -7.00 15.44 -16.37
C ASN A 296 -7.63 16.53 -15.48
N SER A 297 -8.41 16.13 -14.48
CA SER A 297 -8.94 17.02 -13.45
C SER A 297 -9.04 16.33 -12.09
N TRP A 298 -9.07 17.13 -11.03
CA TRP A 298 -9.13 16.67 -9.64
C TRP A 298 -10.24 17.36 -8.86
N LYS A 299 -11.07 16.56 -8.18
CA LYS A 299 -12.11 16.99 -7.26
C LYS A 299 -11.61 16.88 -5.82
N ARG A 300 -11.67 17.99 -5.07
CA ARG A 300 -11.38 18.02 -3.63
C ARG A 300 -12.56 17.43 -2.84
N LEU A 301 -12.27 16.49 -1.94
CA LEU A 301 -13.22 15.77 -1.10
C LEU A 301 -12.83 15.94 0.38
N SER A 302 -13.67 16.64 1.15
CA SER A 302 -13.39 16.91 2.56
C SER A 302 -14.63 16.91 3.47
N ASN A 303 -15.78 16.46 2.98
CA ASN A 303 -16.98 16.44 3.81
C ASN A 303 -16.80 15.45 4.95
N GLY A 304 -17.07 15.90 6.18
CA GLY A 304 -16.91 15.09 7.39
C GLY A 304 -15.47 14.99 7.93
N LEU A 305 -14.49 15.57 7.23
CA LEU A 305 -13.13 15.72 7.75
C LEU A 305 -13.01 16.92 8.71
N PRO A 306 -12.05 16.92 9.65
CA PRO A 306 -11.87 18.02 10.59
C PRO A 306 -11.47 19.31 9.89
N GLY A 307 -11.68 20.44 10.56
CA GLY A 307 -11.28 21.76 10.05
C GLY A 307 -9.76 21.88 9.88
N LYS A 308 -8.99 21.82 10.97
CA LYS A 308 -7.52 21.85 10.92
C LYS A 308 -6.91 20.51 11.29
N GLU A 309 -5.97 20.07 10.48
CA GLU A 309 -5.22 18.84 10.63
C GLU A 309 -3.76 19.08 10.17
N TYR A 310 -2.82 18.66 11.00
CA TYR A 310 -1.38 18.83 10.78
C TYR A 310 -0.65 17.49 10.66
N ASN A 311 -1.38 16.38 10.71
CA ASN A 311 -0.82 15.05 10.57
C ASN A 311 -0.87 14.58 9.11
N SER A 312 0.20 13.91 8.69
CA SER A 312 0.29 13.30 7.36
C SER A 312 -0.48 11.99 7.28
N VAL A 313 -0.83 11.59 6.06
CA VAL A 313 -1.26 10.22 5.73
C VAL A 313 -0.10 9.54 5.01
N LEU A 314 0.36 8.40 5.54
CA LEU A 314 1.47 7.64 4.95
C LEU A 314 1.02 6.79 3.77
N ARG A 315 2.01 6.35 2.97
CA ARG A 315 1.82 5.63 1.70
C ARG A 315 0.89 4.41 1.77
N ASP A 316 1.00 3.65 2.85
CA ASP A 316 0.21 2.44 3.07
C ASP A 316 -0.88 2.64 4.13
N ALA A 317 -0.98 3.84 4.72
CA ALA A 317 -2.01 4.23 5.67
C ALA A 317 -3.32 4.62 4.98
N ALA A 318 -3.56 4.11 3.77
CA ALA A 318 -4.81 4.27 3.04
C ALA A 318 -5.09 3.04 2.18
N SER A 319 -6.37 2.75 1.95
CA SER A 319 -6.82 1.64 1.10
C SER A 319 -8.25 1.87 0.61
N VAL A 320 -8.64 1.07 -0.38
CA VAL A 320 -10.04 0.93 -0.82
C VAL A 320 -10.55 -0.47 -0.54
N ASP A 321 -11.86 -0.62 -0.34
CA ASP A 321 -12.51 -1.94 -0.39
C ASP A 321 -13.04 -2.23 -1.81
N THR A 322 -13.66 -3.40 -1.99
CA THR A 322 -14.25 -3.83 -3.27
C THR A 322 -15.78 -3.80 -3.27
N ALA A 323 -16.46 -3.24 -2.27
CA ALA A 323 -17.93 -3.16 -2.26
C ALA A 323 -18.46 -2.11 -3.24
N GLU A 324 -19.77 -2.07 -3.43
CA GLU A 324 -20.46 -1.13 -4.33
C GLU A 324 -21.49 -0.30 -3.53
N PRO A 325 -21.27 1.02 -3.34
CA PRO A 325 -20.11 1.82 -3.75
C PRO A 325 -18.81 1.43 -3.04
N ALA A 326 -17.65 1.70 -3.67
CA ALA A 326 -16.34 1.40 -3.09
C ALA A 326 -16.06 2.28 -1.87
N GLY A 327 -15.52 1.66 -0.81
CA GLY A 327 -15.10 2.37 0.39
C GLY A 327 -13.71 2.97 0.23
N VAL A 328 -13.47 4.13 0.85
CA VAL A 328 -12.16 4.81 0.89
C VAL A 328 -11.77 5.03 2.35
N TYR A 329 -10.59 4.53 2.73
CA TYR A 329 -10.13 4.50 4.11
C TYR A 329 -8.75 5.11 4.21
N PHE A 330 -8.49 5.89 5.26
CA PHE A 330 -7.14 6.36 5.54
C PHE A 330 -6.92 6.68 7.02
N GLY A 331 -5.67 6.62 7.45
CA GLY A 331 -5.23 6.92 8.81
C GLY A 331 -4.13 7.97 8.84
N THR A 332 -4.19 8.87 9.81
CA THR A 332 -3.20 9.94 10.00
C THR A 332 -2.11 9.50 10.97
N ARG A 333 -0.94 10.12 10.89
CA ARG A 333 0.13 9.96 11.90
C ARG A 333 -0.26 10.48 13.29
N GLY A 334 -1.39 11.20 13.38
CA GLY A 334 -1.99 11.67 14.62
C GLY A 334 -2.86 10.62 15.32
N GLY A 335 -3.05 9.45 14.73
CA GLY A 335 -3.79 8.36 15.35
C GLY A 335 -5.29 8.32 15.02
N THR A 336 -5.75 9.07 14.03
CA THR A 336 -7.15 9.06 13.62
C THR A 336 -7.32 8.32 12.29
N VAL A 337 -8.34 7.47 12.20
CA VAL A 337 -8.71 6.73 10.99
C VAL A 337 -10.10 7.16 10.54
N TYR A 338 -10.22 7.44 9.25
CA TYR A 338 -11.46 7.84 8.60
C TYR A 338 -11.89 6.79 7.57
N ALA A 339 -13.20 6.66 7.38
CA ALA A 339 -13.81 5.83 6.35
C ALA A 339 -14.87 6.62 5.59
N SER A 340 -14.95 6.36 4.30
CA SER A 340 -16.07 6.71 3.43
C SER A 340 -16.64 5.41 2.85
N ALA A 341 -17.97 5.32 2.79
CA ALA A 341 -18.69 4.23 2.13
C ALA A 341 -19.32 4.67 0.79
N ASP A 342 -18.88 5.82 0.28
CA ASP A 342 -19.44 6.54 -0.88
C ASP A 342 -18.33 7.14 -1.76
N GLU A 343 -17.26 6.38 -2.03
CA GLU A 343 -16.16 6.78 -2.93
C GLU A 343 -15.43 8.09 -2.55
N GLY A 344 -15.43 8.41 -1.26
CA GLY A 344 -14.83 9.60 -0.68
C GLY A 344 -15.74 10.82 -0.64
N GLU A 345 -17.02 10.74 -1.03
CA GLU A 345 -17.91 11.90 -1.01
C GLU A 345 -18.17 12.42 0.42
N THR A 346 -18.28 11.52 1.41
CA THR A 346 -18.37 11.84 2.84
C THR A 346 -17.51 10.90 3.68
N PHE A 347 -16.73 11.46 4.60
CA PHE A 347 -15.94 10.71 5.56
C PHE A 347 -16.55 10.74 6.96
N ALA A 348 -16.39 9.65 7.70
CA ALA A 348 -16.67 9.55 9.12
C ALA A 348 -15.40 9.10 9.86
N GLU A 349 -15.21 9.62 11.07
CA GLU A 349 -14.18 9.10 11.99
C GLU A 349 -14.57 7.69 12.44
N VAL A 350 -13.67 6.74 12.24
CA VAL A 350 -13.82 5.33 12.65
C VAL A 350 -13.27 5.12 14.06
N ILE A 351 -12.09 5.69 14.32
CA ILE A 351 -11.40 5.63 15.61
C ILE A 351 -10.36 6.76 15.68
N ALA A 352 -10.13 7.31 16.87
CA ALA A 352 -9.13 8.33 17.14
C ALA A 352 -8.24 7.96 18.35
N HIS A 353 -7.20 8.77 18.57
CA HIS A 353 -6.25 8.61 19.67
C HIS A 353 -5.45 7.29 19.64
N LEU A 354 -5.28 6.70 18.46
CA LEU A 354 -4.33 5.61 18.27
C LEU A 354 -2.88 6.14 18.28
N PRO A 355 -1.88 5.25 18.41
CA PRO A 355 -0.53 5.57 17.99
C PRO A 355 -0.48 5.94 16.49
N ASP A 356 0.63 6.53 16.07
CA ASP A 356 0.97 6.84 14.68
C ASP A 356 0.59 5.69 13.71
N VAL A 357 -0.39 5.95 12.83
CA VAL A 357 -0.93 4.96 11.89
C VAL A 357 0.03 4.80 10.72
N LEU A 358 0.48 3.55 10.50
CA LEU A 358 1.48 3.21 9.49
C LEU A 358 0.86 2.55 8.27
N CYS A 359 -0.16 1.71 8.47
CA CYS A 359 -0.90 1.09 7.39
C CYS A 359 -2.39 0.90 7.71
N VAL A 360 -3.22 0.95 6.67
CA VAL A 360 -4.66 0.67 6.71
C VAL A 360 -4.99 -0.31 5.58
N ARG A 361 -5.76 -1.35 5.88
CA ARG A 361 -6.29 -2.30 4.88
C ARG A 361 -7.75 -2.60 5.13
N ALA A 362 -8.56 -2.39 4.11
CA ALA A 362 -9.96 -2.76 4.10
C ALA A 362 -10.21 -3.93 3.14
N ALA A 363 -11.15 -4.81 3.48
CA ALA A 363 -11.60 -5.88 2.61
C ALA A 363 -13.07 -6.19 2.83
N VAL A 364 -13.75 -6.61 1.76
CA VAL A 364 -15.03 -7.32 1.86
C VAL A 364 -14.71 -8.79 2.09
N VAL A 365 -15.26 -9.37 3.14
CA VAL A 365 -15.06 -10.78 3.51
C VAL A 365 -16.40 -11.50 3.54
N ALA A 366 -16.37 -12.81 3.35
CA ALA A 366 -17.57 -13.63 3.46
C ALA A 366 -18.15 -13.55 4.89
N GLY A 367 -19.48 -13.60 4.99
CA GLY A 367 -20.18 -13.78 6.25
C GLY A 367 -19.66 -15.02 6.98
N ALA A 368 -19.16 -14.85 8.22
CA ALA A 368 -18.74 -15.96 9.07
C ALA A 368 -19.94 -16.80 9.52
#